data_AF-A0A5C4SKG7-F1
#
_entry.id   AF-A0A5C4SKG7-F1
#
_cell.length_a   1.000
_cell.length_b   1.000
_cell.length_c   1.000
_cell.angle_alpha   90.00
_cell.angle_beta   90.00
_cell.angle_gamma   90.00
#
_symmetry.space_group_name_H-M   'P 1'
#
loop_
_entity.id
_entity.type
_entity.pdbx_description
1 polymer ?
#
loop_
_entity_poly.entity_id
_entity_poly.type
_entity_poly.pdbx_seq_one_letter_code
_entity_poly.pdbx_strand_id
1 'polypeptide(L)'
;MPRLIFAIFLNLALMCGLSAQAQDAAPDAPDRSATGGAQTLEDIMARQRGEAVEDSFRSTATGNPEGAAGIDQQLGTLGGVSDPEIWRALRYNSADIRVSAGGEVATVLVQDGGMSWLAFRAGPLRTYGGWLLLGTIAVLAVFFLVRGRIRIDAEKTGRTVTRFEFVERMAHWTLAGSFILLGVTGLLTLFGRVAILPYLGKDVNSLLLIGSKWIHNSVSWAFMLALATVFFMWVAHNIPNRTDLVWLKQFGGIIGKKHPPAKKFNAGQKVIFWSVILFGASISISGLSLLFPFELPLFAKTFGILNDLGAPQLLGYDALPTSLAPQEEMQLAQLWHAIVAFVLMAIIIAHIYIGTLGMEGAYDAMGSGEVDEAWAHQHHSIWLEEVQEKDRTSAGKAGATPAE
;
A
#
# COMPACT_ATOMS: atom_id res chain seq x y z
N MET A 1 27.11 -5.09 26.90
CA MET A 1 26.39 -5.98 25.95
C MET A 1 25.13 -6.61 26.55
N PRO A 2 25.10 -7.25 27.74
CA PRO A 2 23.90 -7.96 28.21
C PRO A 2 22.72 -7.03 28.55
N ARG A 3 22.98 -5.80 28.99
CA ARG A 3 21.95 -4.79 29.29
C ARG A 3 21.24 -4.25 28.05
N LEU A 4 21.92 -4.19 26.90
CA LEU A 4 21.34 -3.71 25.65
C LEU A 4 20.46 -4.80 25.01
N ILE A 5 20.90 -6.06 25.09
CA ILE A 5 20.14 -7.22 24.64
C ILE A 5 18.87 -7.39 25.50
N PHE A 6 18.97 -7.17 26.81
CA PHE A 6 17.81 -7.20 27.71
C PHE A 6 16.81 -6.07 27.40
N ALA A 7 17.28 -4.85 27.11
CA ALA A 7 16.40 -3.73 26.75
C ALA A 7 15.73 -3.91 25.38
N ILE A 8 16.40 -4.57 24.43
CA ILE A 8 15.82 -4.93 23.13
C ILE A 8 14.80 -6.06 23.31
N PHE A 9 15.10 -7.08 24.10
CA PHE A 9 14.14 -8.16 24.42
C PHE A 9 12.91 -7.65 25.17
N LEU A 10 13.08 -6.71 26.10
CA LEU A 10 11.97 -6.12 26.85
C LEU A 10 11.10 -5.22 25.97
N ASN A 11 11.69 -4.46 25.04
CA ASN A 11 10.92 -3.67 24.07
C ASN A 11 10.23 -4.55 23.02
N LEU A 12 10.87 -5.65 22.58
CA LEU A 12 10.23 -6.61 21.68
C LEU A 12 9.07 -7.35 22.37
N ALA A 13 9.21 -7.68 23.66
CA ALA A 13 8.15 -8.25 24.48
C ALA A 13 7.02 -7.25 24.84
N LEU A 14 7.28 -5.94 24.78
CA LEU A 14 6.26 -4.89 24.93
C LEU A 14 5.57 -4.53 23.60
N MET A 15 6.22 -4.76 22.45
CA MET A 15 5.65 -4.58 21.11
C MET A 15 4.86 -5.80 20.63
N CYS A 16 5.24 -7.00 21.06
CA CYS A 16 4.36 -8.16 21.08
C CYS A 16 3.40 -7.98 22.26
N GLY A 17 2.34 -7.19 22.06
CA GLY A 17 1.33 -6.98 23.08
C GLY A 17 0.99 -8.31 23.75
N LEU A 18 1.31 -8.42 25.04
CA LEU A 18 0.63 -9.33 25.93
C LEU A 18 -0.83 -8.94 25.81
N SER A 19 -1.56 -9.62 24.94
CA SER A 19 -3.00 -9.75 25.07
C SER A 19 -3.19 -10.33 26.46
N ALA A 20 -3.43 -9.45 27.42
CA ALA A 20 -4.13 -9.84 28.62
C ALA A 20 -5.43 -10.45 28.09
N GLN A 21 -5.46 -11.79 28.01
CA GLN A 21 -6.72 -12.50 27.99
C GLN A 21 -7.32 -12.17 29.35
N ALA A 22 -8.07 -11.07 29.40
CA ALA A 22 -9.11 -10.93 30.39
C ALA A 22 -9.91 -12.21 30.25
N GLN A 23 -9.82 -13.05 31.26
CA GLN A 23 -10.69 -14.19 31.41
C GLN A 23 -12.03 -13.57 31.82
N ASP A 24 -12.68 -12.92 30.84
CA ASP A 24 -14.05 -12.49 30.96
C ASP A 24 -14.81 -13.78 31.23
N ALA A 25 -15.25 -13.93 32.48
CA ALA A 25 -16.21 -14.96 32.83
C ALA A 25 -17.31 -14.86 31.79
N ALA A 26 -17.54 -15.95 31.04
CA ALA A 26 -18.60 -15.98 30.04
C ALA A 26 -19.85 -15.45 30.74
N PRO A 27 -20.44 -14.33 30.28
CA PRO A 27 -21.67 -13.84 30.87
C PRO A 27 -22.66 -15.01 30.86
N ASP A 28 -23.39 -15.20 31.96
CA ASP A 28 -24.41 -16.24 32.05
C ASP A 28 -25.27 -16.18 30.78
N ALA A 29 -25.46 -17.34 30.14
CA ALA A 29 -26.23 -17.42 28.90
C ALA A 29 -27.58 -16.71 29.13
N PRO A 30 -27.97 -15.74 28.28
CA PRO A 30 -29.20 -15.00 28.47
C PRO A 30 -30.39 -15.95 28.66
N ASP A 31 -31.30 -15.64 29.60
CA ASP A 31 -32.53 -16.42 29.75
C ASP A 31 -33.41 -16.22 28.51
N ARG A 32 -33.54 -17.30 27.72
CA ARG A 32 -34.33 -17.35 26.49
C ARG A 32 -35.61 -18.18 26.64
N SER A 33 -35.99 -18.51 27.88
CA SER A 33 -37.22 -19.28 28.15
C SER A 33 -38.46 -18.58 27.62
N ALA A 34 -38.54 -17.25 27.75
CA ALA A 34 -39.65 -16.43 27.28
C ALA A 34 -39.87 -16.44 25.76
N THR A 35 -38.81 -16.78 25.00
CA THR A 35 -38.84 -16.87 23.53
C THR A 35 -38.77 -18.31 23.03
N GLY A 36 -38.92 -19.29 23.92
CA GLY A 36 -38.80 -20.71 23.57
C GLY A 36 -37.40 -21.09 23.06
N GLY A 37 -36.36 -20.39 23.53
CA GLY A 37 -34.97 -20.57 23.07
C GLY A 37 -34.58 -19.70 21.88
N ALA A 38 -35.50 -18.90 21.32
CA ALA A 38 -35.21 -17.98 20.22
C ALA A 38 -34.57 -16.66 20.71
N GLN A 39 -34.18 -15.80 19.77
CA GLN A 39 -33.55 -14.51 20.07
C GLN A 39 -34.47 -13.62 20.92
N THR A 40 -33.92 -12.99 21.94
CA THR A 40 -34.61 -11.97 22.76
C THR A 40 -34.58 -10.60 22.08
N LEU A 41 -35.38 -9.66 22.60
CA LEU A 41 -35.28 -8.25 22.18
C LEU A 41 -33.88 -7.70 22.46
N GLU A 42 -33.27 -8.06 23.60
CA GLU A 42 -31.93 -7.59 23.94
C GLU A 42 -30.88 -8.14 22.96
N ASP A 43 -30.98 -9.42 22.57
CA ASP A 43 -30.11 -10.00 21.52
C ASP A 43 -30.24 -9.24 20.18
N ILE A 44 -31.42 -8.69 19.87
CA ILE A 44 -31.64 -7.87 18.67
C ILE A 44 -31.00 -6.48 18.85
N MET A 45 -31.25 -5.82 19.97
CA MET A 45 -30.75 -4.47 20.25
C MET A 45 -29.22 -4.45 20.35
N ALA A 46 -28.61 -5.43 21.03
CA ALA A 46 -27.17 -5.58 21.12
C ALA A 46 -26.52 -5.72 19.73
N ARG A 47 -27.08 -6.54 18.84
CA ARG A 47 -26.60 -6.63 17.44
C ARG A 47 -26.75 -5.33 16.67
N GLN A 48 -27.84 -4.60 16.86
CA GLN A 48 -28.02 -3.27 16.23
C GLN A 48 -27.00 -2.24 16.72
N ARG A 49 -26.54 -2.37 17.97
CA ARG A 49 -25.43 -1.57 18.54
C ARG A 49 -24.05 -2.07 18.11
N GLY A 50 -23.96 -3.23 17.45
CA GLY A 50 -22.69 -3.84 17.03
C GLY A 50 -21.95 -4.56 18.17
N GLU A 51 -22.66 -4.90 19.25
CA GLU A 51 -22.12 -5.67 20.38
C GLU A 51 -21.99 -7.15 20.02
N ALA A 52 -21.06 -7.85 20.68
CA ALA A 52 -20.93 -9.29 20.56
C ALA A 52 -22.13 -9.97 21.25
N VAL A 53 -22.86 -10.80 20.50
CA VAL A 53 -23.99 -11.58 21.02
C VAL A 53 -23.67 -13.06 20.88
N GLU A 54 -23.95 -13.83 21.93
CA GLU A 54 -23.85 -15.28 21.92
C GLU A 54 -24.92 -15.82 20.95
N ASP A 55 -24.48 -16.29 19.78
CA ASP A 55 -25.34 -16.63 18.65
C ASP A 55 -25.42 -18.16 18.39
N SER A 56 -24.87 -19.02 19.26
CA SER A 56 -24.80 -20.47 19.02
C SER A 56 -26.19 -21.12 18.97
N PHE A 57 -27.13 -20.64 19.79
CA PHE A 57 -28.53 -21.10 19.80
C PHE A 57 -29.20 -20.97 18.43
N ARG A 58 -28.77 -20.00 17.62
CA ARG A 58 -29.34 -19.73 16.29
C ARG A 58 -29.07 -20.85 15.30
N SER A 59 -28.00 -21.63 15.48
CA SER A 59 -27.67 -22.73 14.56
C SER A 59 -28.76 -23.81 14.52
N THR A 60 -29.51 -23.97 15.61
CA THR A 60 -30.59 -24.98 15.75
C THR A 60 -31.99 -24.42 15.56
N ALA A 61 -32.14 -23.10 15.57
CA ALA A 61 -33.42 -22.43 15.40
C ALA A 61 -33.81 -22.36 13.91
N THR A 62 -33.86 -23.47 13.15
CA THR A 62 -34.09 -23.44 11.69
C THR A 62 -35.55 -23.68 11.28
N GLY A 63 -36.47 -23.58 12.23
CA GLY A 63 -37.90 -23.86 12.02
C GLY A 63 -38.21 -25.35 11.91
N ASN A 64 -39.50 -25.69 11.89
CA ASN A 64 -39.98 -27.07 11.72
C ASN A 64 -41.01 -27.12 10.56
N PRO A 65 -40.62 -27.62 9.37
CA PRO A 65 -41.54 -27.77 8.24
C PRO A 65 -42.79 -28.59 8.56
N GLU A 66 -42.68 -29.59 9.44
CA GLU A 66 -43.78 -30.46 9.86
C GLU A 66 -44.76 -29.77 10.82
N GLY A 67 -44.38 -28.61 11.37
CA GLY A 67 -45.20 -27.80 12.27
C GLY A 67 -46.20 -26.88 11.54
N ALA A 68 -46.38 -27.03 10.22
CA ALA A 68 -47.30 -26.21 9.45
C ALA A 68 -48.76 -26.37 9.94
N ALA A 69 -49.48 -25.25 10.03
CA ALA A 69 -50.91 -25.29 10.31
C ALA A 69 -51.66 -26.03 9.20
N GLY A 70 -52.77 -26.70 9.55
CA GLY A 70 -53.63 -27.35 8.55
C GLY A 70 -54.08 -26.37 7.48
N ILE A 71 -54.23 -26.83 6.23
CA ILE A 71 -54.59 -25.98 5.08
C ILE A 71 -55.94 -25.26 5.26
N ASP A 72 -56.79 -25.78 6.14
CA ASP A 72 -58.09 -25.27 6.55
C ASP A 72 -58.00 -24.18 7.64
N GLN A 73 -56.84 -23.96 8.24
CA GLN A 73 -56.61 -22.96 9.27
C GLN A 73 -56.14 -21.61 8.68
N GLN A 74 -56.33 -20.54 9.45
CA GLN A 74 -56.10 -19.15 9.03
C GLN A 74 -54.67 -18.86 8.50
N LEU A 75 -53.67 -19.70 8.80
CA LEU A 75 -52.28 -19.56 8.37
C LEU A 75 -51.74 -20.80 7.60
N GLY A 76 -52.60 -21.75 7.23
CA GLY A 76 -52.18 -23.02 6.63
C GLY A 76 -51.43 -22.88 5.30
N THR A 77 -51.63 -21.79 4.56
CA THR A 77 -50.94 -21.51 3.30
C THR A 77 -49.54 -20.90 3.47
N LEU A 78 -49.14 -20.52 4.69
CA LEU A 78 -47.85 -19.88 4.96
C LEU A 78 -46.72 -20.89 5.27
N GLY A 79 -47.05 -22.17 5.43
CA GLY A 79 -46.08 -23.22 5.78
C GLY A 79 -45.63 -23.19 7.24
N GLY A 80 -44.73 -24.11 7.61
CA GLY A 80 -44.23 -24.28 8.98
C GLY A 80 -42.90 -23.57 9.29
N VAL A 81 -42.31 -22.87 8.31
CA VAL A 81 -41.00 -22.22 8.46
C VAL A 81 -41.10 -20.79 7.95
N SER A 82 -40.62 -19.84 8.75
CA SER A 82 -40.56 -18.41 8.43
C SER A 82 -39.32 -18.05 7.60
N ASP A 83 -39.37 -16.96 6.83
CA ASP A 83 -38.21 -16.49 6.05
C ASP A 83 -36.92 -16.35 6.88
N PRO A 84 -36.93 -15.79 8.11
CA PRO A 84 -35.71 -15.70 8.93
C PRO A 84 -35.13 -17.07 9.32
N GLU A 85 -35.97 -18.10 9.47
CA GLU A 85 -35.54 -19.48 9.74
C GLU A 85 -34.92 -20.11 8.50
N ILE A 86 -35.50 -19.88 7.32
CA ILE A 86 -34.91 -20.29 6.04
C ILE A 86 -33.52 -19.66 5.89
N TRP A 87 -33.38 -18.33 6.01
CA TRP A 87 -32.09 -17.64 5.89
C TRP A 87 -31.07 -18.10 6.94
N ARG A 88 -31.52 -18.53 8.11
CA ARG A 88 -30.67 -19.09 9.16
C ARG A 88 -30.18 -20.48 8.78
N ALA A 89 -31.09 -21.35 8.30
CA ALA A 89 -30.75 -22.67 7.81
C ALA A 89 -29.75 -22.60 6.65
N LEU A 90 -29.92 -21.63 5.74
CA LEU A 90 -28.97 -21.32 4.67
C LEU A 90 -27.59 -20.92 5.22
N ARG A 91 -27.55 -20.01 6.20
CA ARG A 91 -26.30 -19.53 6.81
C ARG A 91 -25.52 -20.62 7.54
N TYR A 92 -26.21 -21.53 8.23
CA TYR A 92 -25.59 -22.64 8.98
C TYR A 92 -25.48 -23.93 8.17
N ASN A 93 -25.73 -23.87 6.85
CA ASN A 93 -25.63 -25.00 5.94
C ASN A 93 -26.47 -26.23 6.37
N SER A 94 -27.65 -25.98 6.95
CA SER A 94 -28.60 -26.99 7.43
C SER A 94 -29.91 -27.02 6.63
N ALA A 95 -30.09 -26.08 5.69
CA ALA A 95 -31.23 -26.09 4.78
C ALA A 95 -31.13 -27.21 3.75
N ASP A 96 -32.23 -27.95 3.53
CA ASP A 96 -32.39 -28.84 2.38
C ASP A 96 -32.92 -28.02 1.19
N ILE A 97 -32.04 -27.72 0.24
CA ILE A 97 -32.33 -26.81 -0.89
C ILE A 97 -32.30 -27.60 -2.19
N ARG A 98 -33.33 -27.40 -3.01
CA ARG A 98 -33.34 -27.82 -4.42
C ARG A 98 -33.49 -26.61 -5.31
N VAL A 99 -32.61 -26.50 -6.29
CA VAL A 99 -32.55 -25.42 -7.27
C VAL A 99 -32.95 -25.95 -8.64
N SER A 100 -33.88 -25.26 -9.31
CA SER A 100 -34.40 -25.68 -10.62
C SER A 100 -33.36 -25.59 -11.75
N ALA A 101 -32.37 -24.69 -11.62
CA ALA A 101 -31.35 -24.46 -12.63
C ALA A 101 -30.40 -25.67 -12.84
N GLY A 102 -30.21 -26.50 -11.80
CA GLY A 102 -29.29 -27.64 -11.83
C GLY A 102 -27.83 -27.26 -12.11
N GLY A 103 -26.95 -28.26 -12.21
CA GLY A 103 -25.53 -28.07 -12.51
C GLY A 103 -24.72 -27.45 -11.36
N GLU A 104 -23.42 -27.30 -11.59
CA GLU A 104 -22.43 -26.87 -10.59
C GLU A 104 -22.65 -25.43 -10.10
N VAL A 105 -23.07 -24.51 -10.99
CA VAL A 105 -23.31 -23.09 -10.66
C VAL A 105 -24.47 -22.92 -9.68
N ALA A 106 -25.42 -23.86 -9.65
CA ALA A 106 -26.56 -23.81 -8.74
C ALA A 106 -26.23 -24.36 -7.33
N THR A 107 -25.01 -24.87 -7.11
CA THR A 107 -24.58 -25.40 -5.80
C THR A 107 -24.19 -24.32 -4.79
N VAL A 108 -23.93 -23.09 -5.24
CA VAL A 108 -23.54 -21.96 -4.38
C VAL A 108 -24.70 -20.98 -4.26
N LEU A 109 -25.37 -20.98 -3.11
CA LEU A 109 -26.49 -20.05 -2.85
C LEU A 109 -26.01 -18.69 -2.34
N VAL A 110 -24.96 -18.67 -1.50
CA VAL A 110 -24.38 -17.46 -0.93
C VAL A 110 -22.87 -17.53 -1.09
N GLN A 111 -22.28 -16.53 -1.75
CA GLN A 111 -20.83 -16.39 -1.91
C GLN A 111 -20.33 -15.34 -0.93
N ASP A 112 -19.41 -15.73 -0.05
CA ASP A 112 -18.85 -14.88 1.01
C ASP A 112 -17.37 -14.52 0.80
N GLY A 113 -16.72 -15.03 -0.26
CA GLY A 113 -15.28 -14.84 -0.49
C GLY A 113 -14.82 -13.38 -0.53
N GLY A 114 -15.71 -12.43 -0.87
CA GLY A 114 -15.40 -11.00 -0.81
C GLY A 114 -15.40 -10.36 0.59
N MET A 115 -15.84 -11.08 1.63
CA MET A 115 -15.98 -10.53 2.98
C MET A 115 -14.63 -10.31 3.66
N SER A 116 -13.66 -11.20 3.45
CA SER A 116 -12.29 -11.04 3.99
C SER A 116 -11.62 -9.80 3.42
N TRP A 117 -11.70 -9.61 2.10
CA TRP A 117 -11.26 -8.43 1.39
C TRP A 117 -11.94 -7.16 1.92
N LEU A 118 -13.27 -7.18 2.06
CA LEU A 118 -14.04 -6.05 2.55
C LEU A 118 -13.61 -5.67 3.98
N ALA A 119 -13.50 -6.65 4.88
CA ALA A 119 -13.11 -6.42 6.26
C ALA A 119 -11.68 -5.86 6.35
N PHE A 120 -10.74 -6.42 5.60
CA PHE A 120 -9.36 -5.93 5.56
C PHE A 120 -9.27 -4.50 5.00
N ARG A 121 -9.94 -4.25 3.88
CA ARG A 121 -10.00 -2.93 3.23
C ARG A 121 -10.68 -1.90 4.14
N ALA A 122 -11.74 -2.29 4.84
CA ALA A 122 -12.48 -1.41 5.73
C ALA A 122 -11.71 -1.12 7.03
N GLY A 123 -10.99 -2.07 7.62
CA GLY A 123 -10.28 -1.86 8.88
C GLY A 123 -8.77 -1.67 8.67
N PRO A 124 -7.99 -2.77 8.69
CA PRO A 124 -6.53 -2.76 8.66
C PRO A 124 -5.90 -1.86 7.60
N LEU A 125 -6.32 -1.98 6.33
CA LEU A 125 -5.69 -1.24 5.23
C LEU A 125 -5.82 0.28 5.41
N ARG A 126 -7.02 0.76 5.73
CA ARG A 126 -7.27 2.19 5.97
C ARG A 126 -6.56 2.70 7.21
N THR A 127 -6.59 1.91 8.28
CA THR A 127 -6.03 2.30 9.58
C THR A 127 -4.51 2.39 9.50
N TYR A 128 -3.85 1.29 9.14
CA TYR A 128 -2.39 1.24 9.07
C TYR A 128 -1.84 2.08 7.93
N GLY A 129 -2.49 2.09 6.76
CA GLY A 129 -2.09 2.95 5.65
C GLY A 129 -2.20 4.43 6.00
N GLY A 130 -3.28 4.85 6.64
CA GLY A 130 -3.45 6.23 7.12
C GLY A 130 -2.40 6.62 8.16
N TRP A 131 -2.18 5.78 9.17
CA TRP A 131 -1.16 6.01 10.18
C TRP A 131 0.26 6.02 9.62
N LEU A 132 0.56 5.20 8.62
CA LEU A 132 1.87 5.20 7.95
C LEU A 132 2.16 6.57 7.31
N LEU A 133 1.20 7.12 6.56
CA LEU A 133 1.40 8.42 5.90
C LEU A 133 1.48 9.56 6.91
N LEU A 134 0.55 9.62 7.87
CA LEU A 134 0.55 10.65 8.91
C LEU A 134 1.79 10.56 9.80
N GLY A 135 2.18 9.34 10.18
CA GLY A 135 3.37 9.07 10.96
C GLY A 135 4.65 9.48 10.21
N THR A 136 4.74 9.19 8.91
CA THR A 136 5.87 9.63 8.08
C THR A 136 5.99 11.15 8.06
N ILE A 137 4.88 11.86 7.84
CA ILE A 137 4.85 13.33 7.86
C ILE A 137 5.25 13.85 9.23
N ALA A 138 4.71 13.29 10.31
CA ALA A 138 5.03 13.69 11.68
C ALA A 138 6.51 13.48 12.02
N VAL A 139 7.09 12.33 11.66
CA VAL A 139 8.51 12.02 11.85
C VAL A 139 9.39 13.02 11.10
N LEU A 140 9.06 13.33 9.85
CA LEU A 140 9.82 14.31 9.05
C LEU A 140 9.68 15.72 9.61
N ALA A 141 8.49 16.10 10.10
CA ALA A 141 8.27 17.39 10.75
C ALA A 141 9.09 17.52 12.04
N VAL A 142 9.07 16.50 12.91
CA VAL A 142 9.89 16.46 14.12
C VAL A 142 11.38 16.51 13.77
N PHE A 143 11.81 15.72 12.79
CA PHE A 143 13.19 15.73 12.32
C PHE A 143 13.60 17.12 11.82
N PHE A 144 12.75 17.79 11.05
CA PHE A 144 12.99 19.15 10.59
C PHE A 144 13.08 20.16 11.74
N LEU A 145 12.20 20.07 12.74
CA LEU A 145 12.22 20.97 13.91
C LEU A 145 13.47 20.78 14.76
N VAL A 146 13.94 19.54 14.92
CA VAL A 146 15.14 19.22 15.72
C VAL A 146 16.43 19.53 14.97
N ARG A 147 16.51 19.17 13.69
CA ARG A 147 17.76 19.22 12.92
C ARG A 147 17.92 20.45 12.04
N GLY A 148 16.80 21.03 11.60
CA GLY A 148 16.75 22.08 10.58
C GLY A 148 17.14 21.58 9.19
N ARG A 149 17.42 22.53 8.28
CA ARG A 149 17.94 22.24 6.93
C ARG A 149 19.40 21.81 6.99
N ILE A 150 19.78 20.82 6.18
CA ILE A 150 21.18 20.49 5.91
C ILE A 150 21.73 21.59 5.00
N ARG A 151 22.66 22.39 5.54
CA ARG A 151 23.29 23.52 4.85
C ARG A 151 24.57 23.10 4.14
N ILE A 152 24.97 23.93 3.17
CA ILE A 152 26.30 23.86 2.55
C ILE A 152 27.30 24.50 3.54
N ASP A 153 28.41 23.82 3.81
CA ASP A 153 29.44 24.29 4.75
C ASP A 153 30.31 25.39 4.14
N ALA A 154 30.46 25.39 2.81
CA ALA A 154 31.20 26.40 2.06
C ALA A 154 30.28 27.51 1.51
N GLU A 155 30.84 28.70 1.27
CA GLU A 155 30.13 29.76 0.56
C GLU A 155 29.81 29.31 -0.87
N LYS A 156 28.63 29.71 -1.37
CA LYS A 156 28.22 29.46 -2.76
C LYS A 156 29.21 30.13 -3.69
N THR A 157 29.73 29.38 -4.66
CA THR A 157 30.73 29.91 -5.60
C THR A 157 30.09 30.81 -6.66
N GLY A 158 28.77 30.67 -6.88
CA GLY A 158 28.05 31.36 -7.95
C GLY A 158 28.31 30.76 -9.34
N ARG A 159 29.15 29.70 -9.42
CA ARG A 159 29.37 28.91 -10.63
C ARG A 159 28.53 27.65 -10.54
N THR A 160 27.82 27.34 -11.61
CA THR A 160 26.95 26.16 -11.68
C THR A 160 27.48 25.11 -12.64
N VAL A 161 27.12 23.86 -12.37
CA VAL A 161 27.35 22.72 -13.25
C VAL A 161 26.04 22.02 -13.55
N THR A 162 25.86 21.62 -14.81
CA THR A 162 24.68 20.87 -15.24
C THR A 162 24.70 19.47 -14.65
N ARG A 163 23.71 19.19 -13.80
CA ARG A 163 23.54 17.91 -13.12
C ARG A 163 22.53 17.01 -13.82
N PHE A 164 21.43 17.59 -14.29
CA PHE A 164 20.36 16.87 -14.99
C PHE A 164 19.91 17.65 -16.22
N GLU A 165 19.96 16.99 -17.36
CA GLU A 165 19.53 17.53 -18.65
C GLU A 165 18.02 17.78 -18.68
N PHE A 166 17.56 18.63 -19.60
CA PHE A 166 16.13 18.95 -19.74
C PHE A 166 15.25 17.69 -19.87
N VAL A 167 15.69 16.72 -20.68
CA VAL A 167 14.94 15.48 -20.90
C VAL A 167 14.85 14.64 -19.62
N GLU A 168 15.93 14.56 -18.83
CA GLU A 168 15.93 13.87 -17.53
C GLU A 168 14.94 14.54 -16.57
N ARG A 169 14.92 15.88 -16.53
CA ARG A 169 13.98 16.64 -15.69
C ARG A 169 12.53 16.47 -16.13
N MET A 170 12.26 16.49 -17.43
CA MET A 170 10.91 16.29 -17.96
C MET A 170 10.38 14.90 -17.60
N ALA A 171 11.21 13.86 -17.76
CA ALA A 171 10.86 12.49 -17.36
C ALA A 171 10.57 12.40 -15.86
N HIS A 172 11.42 13.02 -15.03
CA HIS A 172 11.22 13.10 -13.58
C HIS A 172 9.91 13.79 -13.20
N TRP A 173 9.61 14.97 -13.75
CA TRP A 173 8.40 15.72 -13.41
C TRP A 173 7.13 15.05 -13.93
N THR A 174 7.22 14.34 -15.06
CA THR A 174 6.12 13.50 -15.56
C THR A 174 5.86 12.35 -14.58
N LEU A 175 6.91 11.66 -14.12
CA LEU A 175 6.81 10.59 -13.14
C LEU A 175 6.27 11.08 -11.79
N ALA A 176 6.82 12.18 -11.26
CA ALA A 176 6.44 12.75 -9.97
C ALA A 176 5.02 13.32 -9.99
N GLY A 177 4.67 14.09 -11.03
CA GLY A 177 3.34 14.69 -11.17
C GLY A 177 2.25 13.63 -11.34
N SER A 178 2.50 12.63 -12.19
CA SER A 178 1.58 11.50 -12.34
C SER A 178 1.45 10.70 -11.04
N PHE A 179 2.55 10.39 -10.36
CA PHE A 179 2.50 9.67 -9.08
C PHE A 179 1.69 10.41 -8.01
N ILE A 180 1.89 11.72 -7.84
CA ILE A 180 1.13 12.52 -6.87
C ILE A 180 -0.36 12.48 -7.21
N LEU A 181 -0.72 12.67 -8.48
CA LEU A 181 -2.12 12.66 -8.91
C LEU A 181 -2.77 11.27 -8.73
N LEU A 182 -2.04 10.19 -9.04
CA LEU A 182 -2.46 8.81 -8.78
C LEU A 182 -2.62 8.54 -7.27
N GLY A 183 -1.69 9.04 -6.45
CA GLY A 183 -1.75 8.89 -5.00
C GLY A 183 -2.96 9.59 -4.40
N VAL A 184 -3.24 10.83 -4.80
CA VAL A 184 -4.43 11.58 -4.36
C VAL A 184 -5.71 10.87 -4.78
N THR A 185 -5.83 10.49 -6.05
CA THR A 185 -7.03 9.77 -6.54
C THR A 185 -7.21 8.42 -5.87
N GLY A 186 -6.14 7.67 -5.62
CA GLY A 186 -6.16 6.42 -4.85
C GLY A 186 -6.67 6.63 -3.42
N LEU A 187 -6.16 7.63 -2.71
CA LEU A 187 -6.61 7.99 -1.37
C LEU A 187 -8.09 8.42 -1.35
N LEU A 188 -8.53 9.22 -2.32
CA LEU A 188 -9.93 9.61 -2.46
C LEU A 188 -10.83 8.39 -2.66
N THR A 189 -10.44 7.42 -3.49
CA THR A 189 -11.24 6.19 -3.70
C THR A 189 -11.31 5.30 -2.46
N LEU A 190 -10.29 5.32 -1.60
CA LEU A 190 -10.25 4.52 -0.38
C LEU A 190 -10.98 5.20 0.78
N PHE A 191 -10.79 6.51 0.96
CA PHE A 191 -11.29 7.27 2.12
C PHE A 191 -12.54 8.10 1.84
N GLY A 192 -12.93 8.35 0.60
CA GLY A 192 -14.02 9.29 0.25
C GLY A 192 -15.32 9.00 0.99
N ARG A 193 -15.74 7.74 1.08
CA ARG A 193 -16.96 7.34 1.80
C ARG A 193 -16.94 7.69 3.29
N VAL A 194 -15.77 7.69 3.94
CA VAL A 194 -15.66 7.89 5.39
C VAL A 194 -15.17 9.28 5.78
N ALA A 195 -14.38 9.92 4.93
CA ALA A 195 -13.74 11.20 5.22
C ALA A 195 -14.40 12.37 4.49
N ILE A 196 -15.13 12.13 3.39
CA ILE A 196 -15.70 13.20 2.56
C ILE A 196 -17.23 13.18 2.63
N LEU A 197 -17.85 12.01 2.42
CA LEU A 197 -19.31 11.87 2.40
C LEU A 197 -20.02 12.43 3.65
N PRO A 198 -19.54 12.21 4.90
CA PRO A 198 -20.21 12.74 6.09
C PRO A 198 -20.27 14.26 6.16
N TYR A 199 -19.34 14.96 5.51
CA TYR A 199 -19.21 16.42 5.60
C TYR A 199 -19.75 17.14 4.36
N LEU A 200 -19.60 16.54 3.17
CA LEU A 200 -19.92 17.19 1.89
C LEU A 200 -21.09 16.52 1.14
N GLY A 201 -21.67 15.45 1.68
CA GLY A 201 -22.82 14.76 1.10
C GLY A 201 -22.48 13.82 -0.05
N LYS A 202 -23.52 13.13 -0.55
CA LYS A 202 -23.39 12.07 -1.57
C LYS A 202 -22.99 12.62 -2.95
N ASP A 203 -23.52 13.77 -3.34
CA ASP A 203 -23.32 14.33 -4.68
C ASP A 203 -21.87 14.76 -4.91
N VAL A 204 -21.31 15.52 -3.98
CA VAL A 204 -19.89 15.95 -4.02
C VAL A 204 -18.97 14.73 -3.99
N ASN A 205 -19.22 13.78 -3.08
CA ASN A 205 -18.42 12.57 -2.99
C ASN A 205 -18.52 11.72 -4.27
N SER A 206 -19.70 11.61 -4.89
CA SER A 206 -19.89 10.89 -6.15
C SER A 206 -19.07 11.51 -7.28
N LEU A 207 -19.16 12.83 -7.47
CA LEU A 207 -18.39 13.57 -8.48
C LEU A 207 -16.89 13.35 -8.30
N LEU A 208 -16.40 13.49 -7.06
CA LEU A 208 -14.98 13.28 -6.73
C LEU A 208 -14.51 11.86 -7.03
N LEU A 209 -15.32 10.84 -6.70
CA LEU A 209 -14.95 9.44 -6.93
C LEU A 209 -14.98 9.05 -8.41
N ILE A 210 -15.94 9.56 -9.18
CA ILE A 210 -15.99 9.37 -10.64
C ILE A 210 -14.78 10.01 -11.29
N GLY A 211 -14.52 11.29 -10.97
CA GLY A 211 -13.34 12.01 -11.45
C GLY A 211 -12.04 11.31 -11.06
N SER A 212 -11.93 10.85 -9.81
CA SER A 212 -10.76 10.12 -9.32
C SER A 212 -10.50 8.86 -10.12
N LYS A 213 -11.52 8.03 -10.39
CA LYS A 213 -11.35 6.81 -11.19
C LYS A 213 -10.90 7.11 -12.61
N TRP A 214 -11.52 8.09 -13.27
CA TRP A 214 -11.17 8.47 -14.64
C TRP A 214 -9.71 8.96 -14.71
N ILE A 215 -9.34 9.90 -13.83
CA ILE A 215 -7.97 10.41 -13.74
C ILE A 215 -6.99 9.27 -13.44
N HIS A 216 -7.31 8.41 -12.46
CA HIS A 216 -6.41 7.34 -12.04
C HIS A 216 -6.11 6.36 -13.18
N ASN A 217 -7.14 5.97 -13.93
CA ASN A 217 -7.00 5.03 -15.05
C ASN A 217 -6.33 5.65 -16.27
N SER A 218 -6.49 6.95 -16.51
CA SER A 218 -5.88 7.63 -17.65
C SER A 218 -4.43 8.04 -17.38
N VAL A 219 -4.12 8.56 -16.20
CA VAL A 219 -2.79 9.08 -15.84
C VAL A 219 -1.80 7.95 -15.54
N SER A 220 -2.28 6.75 -15.18
CA SER A 220 -1.43 5.58 -14.93
C SER A 220 -0.54 5.22 -16.13
N TRP A 221 -1.02 5.42 -17.35
CA TRP A 221 -0.23 5.19 -18.57
C TRP A 221 0.97 6.13 -18.68
N ALA A 222 0.78 7.41 -18.34
CA ALA A 222 1.88 8.38 -18.30
C ALA A 222 2.89 8.03 -17.20
N PHE A 223 2.41 7.58 -16.03
CA PHE A 223 3.27 7.10 -14.95
C PHE A 223 4.13 5.90 -15.39
N MET A 224 3.51 4.88 -15.99
CA MET A 224 4.20 3.66 -16.46
C MET A 224 5.26 3.98 -17.52
N LEU A 225 4.92 4.84 -18.48
CA LEU A 225 5.86 5.28 -19.51
C LEU A 225 7.03 6.05 -18.89
N ALA A 226 6.75 7.03 -18.03
CA ALA A 226 7.78 7.82 -17.37
C ALA A 226 8.69 6.96 -16.47
N LEU A 227 8.13 5.95 -15.79
CA LEU A 227 8.88 5.01 -14.97
C LEU A 227 9.89 4.22 -15.81
N ALA A 228 9.46 3.70 -16.97
CA ALA A 228 10.33 3.00 -17.90
C ALA A 228 11.42 3.94 -18.46
N THR A 229 11.06 5.17 -18.85
CA THR A 229 12.00 6.17 -19.35
C THR A 229 13.08 6.49 -18.30
N VAL A 230 12.68 6.78 -17.07
CA VAL A 230 13.59 7.08 -15.95
C VAL A 230 14.50 5.90 -15.64
N PHE A 231 13.99 4.66 -15.69
CA PHE A 231 14.81 3.47 -15.53
C PHE A 231 15.98 3.44 -16.54
N PHE A 232 15.69 3.56 -17.83
CA PHE A 232 16.73 3.48 -18.86
C PHE A 232 17.72 4.65 -18.81
N MET A 233 17.27 5.85 -18.42
CA MET A 233 18.15 7.01 -18.26
C MET A 233 19.13 6.85 -17.11
N TRP A 234 18.70 6.27 -15.98
CA TRP A 234 19.46 6.37 -14.72
C TRP A 234 19.99 5.04 -14.17
N VAL A 235 19.57 3.89 -14.68
CA VAL A 235 19.96 2.57 -14.14
C VAL A 235 21.47 2.41 -14.06
N ALA A 236 22.22 2.81 -15.10
CA ALA A 236 23.68 2.68 -15.15
C ALA A 236 24.37 3.43 -14.00
N HIS A 237 23.83 4.59 -13.60
CA HIS A 237 24.37 5.38 -12.49
C HIS A 237 23.89 4.91 -11.11
N ASN A 238 22.86 4.06 -11.05
CA ASN A 238 22.23 3.60 -9.82
C ASN A 238 22.60 2.16 -9.43
N ILE A 239 23.57 1.54 -10.12
CA ILE A 239 24.12 0.24 -9.70
C ILE A 239 24.90 0.43 -8.38
N PRO A 240 24.57 -0.35 -7.33
CA PRO A 240 25.31 -0.31 -6.07
C PRO A 240 26.79 -0.64 -6.26
N ASN A 241 27.65 0.10 -5.58
CA ASN A 241 29.11 -0.05 -5.64
C ASN A 241 29.74 0.08 -4.25
N ARG A 242 31.05 -0.18 -4.16
CA ARG A 242 31.77 -0.19 -2.88
C ARG A 242 31.74 1.17 -2.15
N THR A 243 31.65 2.27 -2.88
CA THR A 243 31.56 3.62 -2.30
C THR A 243 30.26 3.81 -1.52
N ASP A 244 29.18 3.15 -1.94
CA ASP A 244 27.90 3.21 -1.23
C ASP A 244 27.99 2.60 0.18
N LEU A 245 28.81 1.56 0.37
CA LEU A 245 29.05 0.97 1.69
C LEU A 245 29.76 1.96 2.63
N VAL A 246 30.66 2.78 2.10
CA VAL A 246 31.33 3.84 2.87
C VAL A 246 30.33 4.92 3.25
N TRP A 247 29.47 5.33 2.32
CA TRP A 247 28.41 6.29 2.57
C TRP A 247 27.44 5.80 3.65
N LEU A 248 27.02 4.54 3.59
CA LEU A 248 26.13 3.90 4.58
C LEU A 248 26.79 3.81 5.96
N LYS A 249 28.08 3.44 6.04
CA LYS A 249 28.84 3.42 7.31
C LYS A 249 28.92 4.79 7.97
N GLN A 250 28.82 5.87 7.19
CA GLN A 250 28.82 7.25 7.67
C GLN A 250 27.41 7.83 7.83
N PHE A 251 26.37 7.00 7.73
CA PHE A 251 24.96 7.43 7.79
C PHE A 251 24.65 8.61 6.85
N GLY A 252 25.30 8.62 5.69
CA GLY A 252 25.15 9.67 4.69
C GLY A 252 25.62 11.06 5.09
N GLY A 253 26.46 11.16 6.12
CA GLY A 253 26.92 12.45 6.65
C GLY A 253 25.86 13.20 7.45
N ILE A 254 24.70 12.58 7.73
CA ILE A 254 23.62 13.19 8.52
C ILE A 254 24.05 13.38 9.98
N ILE A 255 24.92 12.47 10.47
CA ILE A 255 25.46 12.48 11.83
C ILE A 255 26.93 12.92 11.77
N GLY A 256 27.21 14.14 12.22
CA GLY A 256 28.56 14.74 12.25
C GLY A 256 28.79 15.77 11.12
N LYS A 257 30.07 16.09 10.87
CA LYS A 257 30.52 17.04 9.81
C LYS A 257 31.22 16.34 8.64
N LYS A 258 31.06 15.02 8.51
CA LYS A 258 31.72 14.25 7.45
C LYS A 258 30.81 14.20 6.23
N HIS A 259 31.36 14.57 5.08
CA HIS A 259 30.68 14.47 3.79
C HIS A 259 31.24 13.27 3.02
N PRO A 260 30.57 12.10 3.07
CA PRO A 260 31.06 10.92 2.36
C PRO A 260 31.09 11.19 0.86
N PRO A 261 32.21 10.89 0.17
CA PRO A 261 32.33 11.15 -1.26
C PRO A 261 31.31 10.30 -2.03
N ALA A 262 30.65 10.90 -3.02
CA ALA A 262 29.62 10.23 -3.83
C ALA A 262 29.78 10.55 -5.33
N LYS A 263 29.33 9.62 -6.16
CA LYS A 263 29.20 9.77 -7.62
C LYS A 263 27.93 10.55 -7.97
N LYS A 264 27.43 10.46 -9.21
CA LYS A 264 26.20 11.15 -9.66
C LYS A 264 25.04 10.94 -8.68
N PHE A 265 24.87 9.71 -8.18
CA PHE A 265 23.94 9.39 -7.10
C PHE A 265 24.65 8.83 -5.87
N ASN A 266 24.21 9.25 -4.69
CA ASN A 266 24.65 8.69 -3.41
C ASN A 266 23.84 7.42 -3.05
N ALA A 267 24.25 6.69 -2.00
CA ALA A 267 23.61 5.42 -1.63
C ALA A 267 22.12 5.58 -1.28
N GLY A 268 21.74 6.66 -0.58
CA GLY A 268 20.34 6.94 -0.26
C GLY A 268 19.49 7.19 -1.51
N GLN A 269 20.02 7.97 -2.47
CA GLN A 269 19.35 8.20 -3.76
C GLN A 269 19.20 6.90 -4.56
N LYS A 270 20.19 6.00 -4.53
CA LYS A 270 20.10 4.68 -5.17
C LYS A 270 19.02 3.80 -4.55
N VAL A 271 18.89 3.82 -3.22
CA VAL A 271 17.81 3.11 -2.52
C VAL A 271 16.45 3.65 -2.96
N ILE A 272 16.30 4.97 -3.06
CA ILE A 272 15.06 5.60 -3.55
C ILE A 272 14.81 5.19 -5.00
N PHE A 273 15.82 5.24 -5.88
CA PHE A 273 15.70 4.81 -7.27
C PHE A 273 15.15 3.37 -7.36
N TRP A 274 15.79 2.41 -6.70
CA TRP A 274 15.34 1.02 -6.75
C TRP A 274 13.98 0.82 -6.08
N SER A 275 13.66 1.56 -5.02
CA SER A 275 12.33 1.52 -4.40
C SER A 275 11.25 1.99 -5.38
N VAL A 276 11.49 3.10 -6.08
CA VAL A 276 10.56 3.63 -7.09
C VAL A 276 10.43 2.68 -8.27
N ILE A 277 11.53 2.11 -8.77
CA ILE A 277 11.48 1.15 -9.88
C ILE A 277 10.72 -0.12 -9.49
N LEU A 278 11.06 -0.74 -8.36
CA LEU A 278 10.47 -2.01 -7.95
C LEU A 278 9.01 -1.86 -7.51
N PHE A 279 8.72 -0.90 -6.61
CA PHE A 279 7.35 -0.69 -6.16
C PHE A 279 6.48 -0.04 -7.25
N GLY A 280 7.04 0.86 -8.05
CA GLY A 280 6.34 1.44 -9.20
C GLY A 280 5.98 0.39 -10.24
N ALA A 281 6.89 -0.54 -10.57
CA ALA A 281 6.59 -1.65 -11.46
C ALA A 281 5.53 -2.59 -10.86
N SER A 282 5.65 -2.91 -9.58
CA SER A 282 4.68 -3.75 -8.86
C SER A 282 3.26 -3.16 -8.85
N ILE A 283 3.12 -1.86 -8.57
CA ILE A 283 1.84 -1.14 -8.62
C ILE A 283 1.32 -1.07 -10.06
N SER A 284 2.20 -0.88 -11.04
CA SER A 284 1.83 -0.86 -12.46
C SER A 284 1.27 -2.20 -12.93
N ILE A 285 1.95 -3.31 -12.60
CA ILE A 285 1.52 -4.66 -12.96
C ILE A 285 0.18 -5.01 -12.28
N SER A 286 0.06 -4.74 -10.97
CA SER A 286 -1.21 -4.96 -10.26
C SER A 286 -2.32 -4.03 -10.74
N GLY A 287 -2.01 -2.80 -11.16
CA GLY A 287 -2.95 -1.87 -11.76
C GLY A 287 -3.45 -2.33 -13.13
N LEU A 288 -2.56 -2.86 -13.97
CA LEU A 288 -2.93 -3.49 -15.24
C LEU A 288 -3.81 -4.72 -15.02
N SER A 289 -3.50 -5.56 -14.03
CA SER A 289 -4.36 -6.69 -13.63
C SER A 289 -5.75 -6.22 -13.21
N LEU A 290 -5.87 -5.10 -12.49
CA LEU A 290 -7.17 -4.52 -12.12
C LEU A 290 -7.94 -3.92 -13.32
N LEU A 291 -7.24 -3.44 -14.36
CA LEU A 291 -7.86 -2.94 -15.58
C LEU A 291 -8.31 -4.05 -16.52
N PHE A 292 -7.59 -5.17 -16.54
CA PHE A 292 -7.81 -6.32 -17.42
C PHE A 292 -7.88 -7.63 -16.61
N PRO A 293 -8.89 -7.78 -15.74
CA PRO A 293 -8.94 -8.86 -14.75
C PRO A 293 -9.16 -10.26 -15.35
N PHE A 294 -9.61 -10.35 -16.60
CA PHE A 294 -9.84 -11.62 -17.29
C PHE A 294 -8.65 -12.04 -18.15
N GLU A 295 -7.77 -11.09 -18.48
CA GLU A 295 -6.62 -11.27 -19.36
C GLU A 295 -5.30 -11.35 -18.60
N LEU A 296 -5.22 -10.72 -17.43
CA LEU A 296 -4.00 -10.59 -16.62
C LEU A 296 -4.18 -11.11 -15.17
N PRO A 297 -4.46 -12.42 -14.96
CA PRO A 297 -4.46 -13.01 -13.62
C PRO A 297 -3.03 -13.04 -13.06
N LEU A 298 -2.87 -12.59 -11.80
CA LEU A 298 -1.55 -12.39 -11.20
C LEU A 298 -1.25 -13.44 -10.13
N PHE A 299 -2.22 -13.75 -9.27
CA PHE A 299 -1.99 -14.52 -8.07
C PHE A 299 -2.01 -16.01 -8.32
N ALA A 300 -2.99 -16.56 -9.03
CA ALA A 300 -3.08 -17.98 -9.33
C ALA A 300 -1.79 -18.51 -9.96
N LYS A 301 -1.24 -17.77 -10.94
CA LYS A 301 0.03 -18.10 -11.59
C LYS A 301 1.21 -18.00 -10.62
N THR A 302 1.27 -16.94 -9.82
CA THR A 302 2.35 -16.75 -8.83
C THR A 302 2.31 -17.83 -7.76
N PHE A 303 1.12 -18.20 -7.29
CA PHE A 303 0.87 -19.27 -6.33
C PHE A 303 1.29 -20.63 -6.87
N GLY A 304 1.02 -20.92 -8.15
CA GLY A 304 1.53 -22.12 -8.81
C GLY A 304 3.06 -22.22 -8.74
N ILE A 305 3.76 -21.15 -9.12
CA ILE A 305 5.23 -21.08 -9.05
C ILE A 305 5.73 -21.25 -7.60
N LEU A 306 5.09 -20.61 -6.62
CA LEU A 306 5.47 -20.74 -5.21
C LEU A 306 5.27 -22.16 -4.67
N ASN A 307 4.17 -22.81 -5.05
CA ASN A 307 3.90 -24.20 -4.70
C ASN A 307 4.94 -25.14 -5.31
N ASP A 308 5.32 -24.94 -6.59
CA ASP A 308 6.34 -25.73 -7.26
C ASP A 308 7.72 -25.59 -6.60
N LEU A 309 8.02 -24.41 -6.05
CA LEU A 309 9.23 -24.15 -5.28
C LEU A 309 9.18 -24.68 -3.84
N GLY A 310 8.03 -25.19 -3.39
CA GLY A 310 7.81 -25.63 -2.00
C GLY A 310 7.83 -24.50 -0.98
N ALA A 311 7.70 -23.24 -1.42
CA ALA A 311 7.87 -22.07 -0.54
C ALA A 311 6.83 -21.99 0.59
N PRO A 312 5.53 -22.28 0.37
CA PRO A 312 4.54 -22.34 1.46
C PRO A 312 4.88 -23.40 2.50
N GLN A 313 5.29 -24.59 2.06
CA GLN A 313 5.59 -25.73 2.92
C GLN A 313 6.85 -25.48 3.76
N LEU A 314 7.84 -24.77 3.22
CA LEU A 314 9.02 -24.31 3.98
C LEU A 314 8.65 -23.39 5.15
N LEU A 315 7.53 -22.67 5.04
CA LEU A 315 7.01 -21.77 6.06
C LEU A 315 5.93 -22.43 6.95
N GLY A 316 5.66 -23.74 6.75
CA GLY A 316 4.65 -24.48 7.51
C GLY A 316 3.21 -24.23 7.04
N TYR A 317 3.01 -23.69 5.84
CA TYR A 317 1.70 -23.48 5.25
C TYR A 317 1.35 -24.56 4.21
N ASP A 318 0.05 -24.77 4.01
CA ASP A 318 -0.47 -25.58 2.93
C ASP A 318 -0.23 -24.94 1.56
N ALA A 319 -0.42 -25.71 0.49
CA ALA A 319 -0.32 -25.22 -0.88
C ALA A 319 -1.32 -24.06 -1.12
N LEU A 320 -0.84 -23.01 -1.79
CA LEU A 320 -1.63 -21.84 -2.12
C LEU A 320 -2.66 -22.17 -3.22
N PRO A 321 -3.84 -21.54 -3.22
CA PRO A 321 -4.90 -21.84 -4.18
C PRO A 321 -4.54 -21.41 -5.60
N THR A 322 -4.45 -22.34 -6.55
CA THR A 322 -4.11 -22.03 -7.97
C THR A 322 -5.32 -21.91 -8.88
N SER A 323 -6.52 -22.24 -8.37
CA SER A 323 -7.79 -22.03 -9.06
C SER A 323 -8.55 -20.93 -8.33
N LEU A 324 -8.37 -19.70 -8.78
CA LEU A 324 -9.03 -18.52 -8.22
C LEU A 324 -10.13 -18.06 -9.16
N ALA A 325 -11.28 -17.69 -8.60
CA ALA A 325 -12.32 -17.02 -9.36
C ALA A 325 -11.86 -15.59 -9.74
N PRO A 326 -12.36 -15.01 -10.85
CA PRO A 326 -11.95 -13.67 -11.27
C PRO A 326 -12.09 -12.60 -10.18
N GLN A 327 -13.15 -12.66 -9.38
CA GLN A 327 -13.33 -11.73 -8.25
C GLN A 327 -12.26 -11.89 -7.15
N GLU A 328 -11.75 -13.10 -6.91
CA GLU A 328 -10.73 -13.37 -5.89
C GLU A 328 -9.36 -12.84 -6.35
N GLU A 329 -9.03 -13.03 -7.63
CA GLU A 329 -7.87 -12.40 -8.27
C GLU A 329 -7.90 -10.87 -8.13
N MET A 330 -9.03 -10.25 -8.47
CA MET A 330 -9.21 -8.81 -8.34
C MET A 330 -9.07 -8.32 -6.89
N GLN A 331 -9.59 -9.08 -5.92
CA GLN A 331 -9.46 -8.76 -4.50
C GLN A 331 -8.00 -8.77 -4.05
N LEU A 332 -7.24 -9.83 -4.39
CA LEU A 332 -5.83 -9.94 -4.07
C LEU A 332 -5.01 -8.84 -4.76
N ALA A 333 -5.27 -8.59 -6.05
CA ALA A 333 -4.62 -7.51 -6.81
C ALA A 333 -4.90 -6.14 -6.20
N GLN A 334 -6.13 -5.87 -5.76
CA GLN A 334 -6.50 -4.61 -5.14
C GLN A 334 -5.79 -4.42 -3.79
N LEU A 335 -5.70 -5.47 -2.96
CA LEU A 335 -5.01 -5.40 -1.68
C LEU A 335 -3.51 -5.14 -1.88
N TRP A 336 -2.88 -5.92 -2.76
CA TRP A 336 -1.45 -5.76 -3.06
C TRP A 336 -1.16 -4.37 -3.61
N HIS A 337 -1.94 -3.93 -4.60
CA HIS A 337 -1.80 -2.60 -5.18
C HIS A 337 -1.88 -1.50 -4.11
N ALA A 338 -2.87 -1.56 -3.23
CA ALA A 338 -3.04 -0.56 -2.18
C ALA A 338 -1.90 -0.59 -1.13
N ILE A 339 -1.48 -1.78 -0.69
CA ILE A 339 -0.39 -1.94 0.28
C ILE A 339 0.91 -1.37 -0.29
N VAL A 340 1.28 -1.77 -1.50
CA VAL A 340 2.51 -1.29 -2.14
C VAL A 340 2.43 0.22 -2.42
N ALA A 341 1.24 0.73 -2.81
CA ALA A 341 1.03 2.15 -3.00
C ALA A 341 1.25 2.96 -1.71
N PHE A 342 0.76 2.51 -0.56
CA PHE A 342 1.01 3.18 0.72
C PHE A 342 2.50 3.21 1.09
N VAL A 343 3.20 2.10 0.90
CA VAL A 343 4.66 2.02 1.14
C VAL A 343 5.40 3.00 0.22
N LEU A 344 5.09 2.98 -1.08
CA LEU A 344 5.73 3.88 -2.03
C LEU A 344 5.41 5.35 -1.74
N MET A 345 4.17 5.68 -1.35
CA MET A 345 3.81 7.05 -0.94
C MET A 345 4.64 7.51 0.25
N ALA A 346 4.84 6.69 1.27
CA ALA A 346 5.68 7.04 2.42
C ALA A 346 7.14 7.33 1.99
N ILE A 347 7.71 6.50 1.10
CA ILE A 347 9.05 6.70 0.54
C ILE A 347 9.12 8.00 -0.26
N ILE A 348 8.11 8.28 -1.10
CA ILE A 348 8.06 9.49 -1.92
C ILE A 348 7.90 10.75 -1.07
N ILE A 349 7.13 10.70 0.03
CA ILE A 349 7.05 11.82 0.99
C ILE A 349 8.44 12.13 1.56
N ALA A 350 9.21 11.12 1.97
CA ALA A 350 10.58 11.30 2.43
C ALA A 350 11.52 11.82 1.33
N HIS A 351 11.36 11.34 0.09
CA HIS A 351 12.13 11.82 -1.07
C HIS A 351 11.84 13.31 -1.36
N ILE A 352 10.57 13.70 -1.40
CA ILE A 352 10.15 15.10 -1.58
C ILE A 352 10.74 15.96 -0.47
N TYR A 353 10.69 15.52 0.78
CA TYR A 353 11.28 16.24 1.90
C TYR A 353 12.77 16.52 1.66
N ILE A 354 13.58 15.49 1.37
CA ILE A 354 15.04 15.67 1.17
C ILE A 354 15.32 16.54 -0.06
N GLY A 355 14.57 16.37 -1.15
CA GLY A 355 14.77 17.11 -2.40
C GLY A 355 14.28 18.55 -2.40
N THR A 356 13.54 18.99 -1.37
CA THR A 356 12.95 20.35 -1.32
C THR A 356 13.33 21.11 -0.06
N LEU A 357 12.92 20.60 1.10
CA LEU A 357 13.03 21.31 2.37
C LEU A 357 14.24 20.87 3.19
N GLY A 358 14.61 19.59 3.13
CA GLY A 358 15.59 18.97 4.00
C GLY A 358 17.04 19.31 3.67
N MET A 359 17.35 19.57 2.40
CA MET A 359 18.71 19.87 1.92
C MET A 359 18.72 21.16 1.10
N GLU A 360 19.60 22.09 1.49
CA GLU A 360 19.78 23.34 0.78
C GLU A 360 20.32 23.11 -0.65
N GLY A 361 19.77 23.82 -1.64
CA GLY A 361 20.19 23.72 -3.04
C GLY A 361 19.79 22.42 -3.77
N ALA A 362 19.21 21.43 -3.07
CA ALA A 362 18.83 20.16 -3.69
C ALA A 362 17.71 20.30 -4.74
N TYR A 363 16.79 21.25 -4.55
CA TYR A 363 15.71 21.51 -5.50
C TYR A 363 16.25 22.00 -6.86
N ASP A 364 17.33 22.79 -6.86
CA ASP A 364 17.88 23.41 -8.07
C ASP A 364 18.29 22.34 -9.10
N ALA A 365 18.77 21.19 -8.62
CA ALA A 365 19.09 20.02 -9.45
C ALA A 365 17.92 19.57 -10.34
N MET A 366 16.67 19.63 -9.86
CA MET A 366 15.48 19.23 -10.64
C MET A 366 14.67 20.41 -11.16
N GLY A 367 14.81 21.59 -10.55
CA GLY A 367 14.15 22.81 -10.97
C GLY A 367 14.79 23.39 -12.24
N SER A 368 16.07 23.77 -12.14
CA SER A 368 16.83 24.34 -13.26
C SER A 368 17.68 23.29 -14.01
N GLY A 369 18.10 22.23 -13.31
CA GLY A 369 19.11 21.27 -13.79
C GLY A 369 20.53 21.62 -13.38
N GLU A 370 20.72 22.79 -12.80
CA GLU A 370 22.02 23.36 -12.45
C GLU A 370 22.22 23.30 -10.93
N VAL A 371 23.42 22.94 -10.49
CA VAL A 371 23.81 22.98 -9.08
C VAL A 371 25.08 23.79 -8.89
N ASP A 372 25.18 24.49 -7.76
CA ASP A 372 26.39 25.24 -7.39
C ASP A 372 27.58 24.27 -7.19
N GLU A 373 28.77 24.67 -7.63
CA GLU A 373 29.98 23.84 -7.49
C GLU A 373 30.29 23.48 -6.03
N ALA A 374 30.03 24.36 -5.05
CA ALA A 374 30.24 24.04 -3.64
C ALA A 374 29.29 22.93 -3.16
N TRP A 375 28.04 22.97 -3.63
CA TRP A 375 27.06 21.92 -3.35
C TRP A 375 27.50 20.59 -3.98
N ALA A 376 27.93 20.63 -5.24
CA ALA A 376 28.41 19.46 -5.97
C ALA A 376 29.65 18.85 -5.29
N HIS A 377 30.58 19.68 -4.84
CA HIS A 377 31.76 19.23 -4.12
C HIS A 377 31.39 18.58 -2.78
N GLN A 378 30.48 19.18 -2.01
CA GLN A 378 30.07 18.66 -0.70
C GLN A 378 29.30 17.34 -0.81
N HIS A 379 28.35 17.24 -1.74
CA HIS A 379 27.43 16.10 -1.78
C HIS A 379 27.79 15.04 -2.81
N HIS A 380 28.61 15.40 -3.82
CA HIS A 380 28.87 14.60 -5.02
C HIS A 380 30.31 14.81 -5.54
N SER A 381 31.30 14.87 -4.65
CA SER A 381 32.71 15.22 -4.98
C SER A 381 33.29 14.42 -6.15
N ILE A 382 33.11 13.09 -6.16
CA ILE A 382 33.64 12.21 -7.21
C ILE A 382 33.01 12.54 -8.56
N TRP A 383 31.72 12.87 -8.57
CA TRP A 383 31.04 13.25 -9.81
C TRP A 383 31.50 14.61 -10.32
N LEU A 384 31.71 15.58 -9.43
CA LEU A 384 32.23 16.90 -9.83
C LEU A 384 33.63 16.77 -10.46
N GLU A 385 34.50 15.96 -9.87
CA GLU A 385 35.83 15.66 -10.42
C GLU A 385 35.73 15.03 -11.82
N GLU A 386 34.86 14.03 -12.00
CA GLU A 386 34.62 13.38 -13.29
C GLU A 386 34.11 14.36 -14.37
N VAL A 387 33.26 15.33 -14.00
CA VAL A 387 32.76 16.36 -14.93
C VAL A 387 33.87 17.34 -15.31
N GLN A 388 34.60 17.86 -14.32
CA GLN A 388 35.70 18.80 -14.57
C GLN A 388 36.82 18.18 -15.42
N GLU A 389 37.11 16.88 -15.24
CA GLU A 389 38.07 16.16 -16.08
C GLU A 389 37.58 16.03 -17.53
N LYS A 390 36.29 15.75 -17.74
CA LYS A 390 35.69 15.71 -19.07
C LYS A 390 35.72 17.08 -19.76
N ASP A 391 35.48 18.15 -19.02
CA ASP A 391 35.51 19.50 -19.57
C ASP A 391 36.94 19.91 -19.97
N ARG A 392 37.93 19.60 -19.12
CA ARG A 392 39.35 19.83 -19.42
C ARG A 392 39.81 19.05 -20.64
N THR A 393 39.44 17.77 -20.75
CA THR A 393 39.81 16.93 -21.91
C THR A 393 39.11 17.38 -23.18
N SER A 394 37.86 17.85 -23.12
CA SER A 394 37.13 18.39 -24.26
C SER A 394 37.71 19.72 -24.74
N ALA A 395 38.06 20.63 -23.82
CA ALA A 395 38.72 21.90 -24.12
C ALA A 395 40.12 21.68 -24.74
N GLY A 396 40.89 20.70 -24.24
CA GLY A 396 42.19 20.33 -24.81
C GLY A 396 42.10 19.79 -26.24
N LYS A 397 41.03 19.07 -26.58
CA LYS A 397 40.78 18.60 -27.96
C LYS A 397 40.35 19.72 -28.90
N ALA A 398 39.57 20.68 -28.42
CA ALA A 398 39.14 21.84 -29.22
C ALA A 398 40.30 22.82 -29.53
N GLY A 399 41.33 22.88 -28.68
CA GLY A 399 42.55 23.68 -28.91
C GLY A 399 43.57 23.04 -29.86
N ALA A 400 43.37 21.78 -30.25
CA ALA A 400 44.25 21.06 -31.18
C ALA A 400 43.68 21.10 -32.61
N THR A 401 43.55 22.30 -33.19
CA THR A 401 43.26 22.45 -34.62
C THR A 401 44.55 22.09 -35.40
N PRO A 402 44.51 21.17 -36.38
CA PRO A 402 45.68 20.92 -37.23
C PRO A 402 45.95 22.20 -38.04
N ALA A 403 47.19 22.66 -38.06
CA ALA A 403 47.63 23.67 -39.02
C ALA A 403 47.64 23.01 -40.40
N GLU A 404 46.75 23.45 -41.30
CA GLU A 404 46.89 23.25 -42.75
C GLU A 404 47.94 24.18 -43.35
#